data_AF-A0A2K4JX78-F1
#
_entry.id   AF-A0A2K4JX78-F1
#
_cell.length_a   1.000
_cell.length_b   1.000
_cell.length_c   1.000
_cell.angle_alpha   90.00
_cell.angle_beta   90.00
_cell.angle_gamma   90.00
#
_symmetry.space_group_name_H-M   'P 1'
#
loop_
_entity.id
_entity.type
_entity.pdbx_description
1 polymer ?
#
loop_
_entity_poly.entity_id
_entity_poly.type
_entity_poly.pdbx_seq_one_letter_code
_entity_poly.pdbx_strand_id
1 'polypeptide(L)'
;LQKTPLQNFLNNCCWSKARANDLQPIPPKAQQDELDRLYFILYAPRVSMESNLKSNHGNGPSRLEYYSSINHLTLDLPGAEPDSVYLELSMVGDPVDSLNYREQIKTGRRDHFKPLRPWRDLTPHWLASSACQWIP
;
A
#
# COMPACT_ATOMS: atom_id res chain seq x y z
N LEU A 1 -6.60 -3.98 -21.99
CA LEU A 1 -7.68 -3.66 -21.03
C LEU A 1 -7.48 -4.52 -19.78
N GLN A 2 -6.94 -3.96 -18.70
CA GLN A 2 -6.91 -4.67 -17.42
C GLN A 2 -8.35 -4.83 -16.93
N LYS A 3 -8.75 -6.06 -16.57
CA LYS A 3 -10.09 -6.32 -16.07
C LYS A 3 -10.16 -5.94 -14.60
N THR A 4 -11.11 -5.08 -14.23
CA THR A 4 -11.33 -4.73 -12.81
C THR A 4 -11.80 -5.96 -12.03
N PRO A 5 -11.59 -6.01 -10.70
CA PRO A 5 -12.11 -7.11 -9.86
C PRO A 5 -13.61 -7.33 -10.04
N LEU A 6 -14.38 -6.25 -10.22
CA LEU A 6 -15.82 -6.30 -10.50
C LEU A 6 -16.10 -6.93 -11.88
N GLN A 7 -15.38 -6.53 -12.93
CA GLN A 7 -15.54 -7.14 -14.26
C GLN A 7 -15.20 -8.64 -14.24
N ASN A 8 -14.18 -9.05 -13.49
CA ASN A 8 -13.85 -10.47 -13.32
C ASN A 8 -14.93 -11.23 -12.55
N PHE A 9 -15.51 -10.63 -11.51
CA PHE A 9 -16.62 -11.22 -10.77
C PHE A 9 -17.88 -11.37 -11.63
N LEU A 10 -18.30 -10.31 -12.32
CA LEU A 10 -19.49 -10.34 -13.18
C LEU A 10 -19.38 -11.35 -14.33
N ASN A 11 -18.17 -11.64 -14.80
CA ASN A 11 -17.95 -12.69 -15.81
C ASN A 11 -18.13 -14.12 -15.26
N ASN A 12 -18.00 -14.33 -13.95
CA ASN A 12 -17.97 -15.66 -13.33
C ASN A 12 -19.05 -15.90 -12.27
N CYS A 13 -19.89 -14.91 -11.95
CA CYS A 13 -20.93 -15.04 -10.93
C CYS A 13 -22.12 -15.88 -11.41
N CYS A 14 -23.02 -16.23 -10.49
CA CYS A 14 -24.26 -16.96 -10.77
C CYS A 14 -25.15 -16.30 -11.85
N TRP A 15 -25.02 -14.99 -12.09
CA TRP A 15 -25.76 -14.26 -13.12
C TRP A 15 -24.99 -14.09 -14.43
N SER A 16 -23.80 -14.67 -14.55
CA SER A 16 -22.97 -14.50 -15.73
C SER A 16 -23.44 -15.38 -16.90
N LYS A 17 -23.16 -14.92 -18.13
CA LYS A 17 -23.40 -15.71 -19.35
C LYS A 17 -22.62 -17.03 -19.37
N ALA A 18 -21.50 -17.13 -18.66
CA ALA A 18 -20.71 -18.35 -18.59
C ALA A 18 -21.40 -19.45 -17.75
N ARG A 19 -22.09 -19.03 -16.67
CA ARG A 19 -22.89 -19.93 -15.81
C ARG A 19 -24.26 -20.26 -16.37
N ALA A 20 -24.79 -19.46 -17.30
CA ALA A 20 -26.10 -19.71 -17.94
C ALA A 20 -26.20 -21.07 -18.67
N ASN A 21 -25.06 -21.72 -18.95
CA ASN A 21 -25.00 -23.06 -19.53
C ASN A 21 -25.18 -24.19 -18.51
N ASP A 22 -25.05 -23.91 -17.21
CA ASP A 22 -25.22 -24.87 -16.12
C ASP A 22 -26.50 -24.55 -15.35
N LEU A 23 -27.51 -25.43 -15.49
CA LEU A 23 -28.84 -25.27 -14.88
C LEU A 23 -28.93 -25.94 -13.50
N GLN A 24 -27.82 -26.48 -12.97
CA GLN A 24 -27.85 -27.13 -11.66
C GLN A 24 -28.14 -26.12 -10.54
N PRO A 25 -28.92 -26.50 -9.51
CA PRO A 25 -29.16 -25.65 -8.36
C PRO A 25 -27.84 -25.28 -7.67
N ILE A 26 -27.61 -23.98 -7.46
CA ILE A 26 -26.42 -23.53 -6.74
C ILE A 26 -26.59 -23.88 -5.26
N PRO A 27 -25.65 -24.64 -4.65
CA PRO A 27 -25.70 -24.95 -3.23
C PRO A 27 -25.79 -23.66 -2.40
N PRO A 28 -26.61 -23.61 -1.33
CA PRO A 28 -26.80 -22.39 -0.54
C PRO A 28 -25.50 -21.72 -0.08
N LYS A 29 -24.50 -22.53 0.30
CA LYS A 29 -23.18 -22.04 0.70
C LYS A 29 -22.44 -21.29 -0.41
N ALA A 30 -22.50 -21.80 -1.63
CA ALA A 30 -21.85 -21.15 -2.78
C ALA A 30 -22.52 -19.80 -3.12
N GLN A 31 -23.82 -19.65 -2.83
CA GLN A 31 -24.52 -18.36 -3.01
C GLN A 31 -24.04 -17.33 -1.98
N GLN A 32 -23.87 -17.74 -0.72
CA GLN A 32 -23.31 -16.88 0.32
C GLN A 32 -21.87 -16.47 0.00
N ASP A 33 -21.02 -17.42 -0.39
CA ASP A 33 -19.62 -17.13 -0.74
C ASP A 33 -19.53 -16.13 -1.92
N GLU A 34 -20.42 -16.22 -2.91
CA GLU A 34 -20.47 -15.26 -4.01
C GLU A 34 -20.94 -13.88 -3.57
N LEU A 35 -21.95 -13.81 -2.70
CA LEU A 35 -22.43 -12.54 -2.15
C LEU A 35 -21.37 -11.86 -1.28
N ASP A 36 -20.70 -12.62 -0.41
CA ASP A 36 -19.61 -12.13 0.43
C ASP A 36 -18.46 -11.60 -0.42
N ARG A 37 -18.14 -12.30 -1.53
CA ARG A 37 -17.13 -11.84 -2.49
C ARG A 37 -17.55 -10.57 -3.21
N LEU A 38 -18.83 -10.38 -3.51
CA LEU A 38 -19.35 -9.12 -4.05
C LEU A 38 -19.22 -7.99 -3.03
N TYR A 39 -19.61 -8.21 -1.78
CA TYR A 39 -19.43 -7.23 -0.71
C TYR A 39 -17.97 -6.84 -0.54
N PHE A 40 -17.06 -7.81 -0.58
CA PHE A 40 -15.63 -7.54 -0.53
C PHE A 40 -15.17 -6.69 -1.72
N ILE A 41 -15.67 -6.94 -2.93
CA ILE A 41 -15.30 -6.13 -4.11
C ILE A 41 -15.83 -4.70 -4.00
N LEU A 42 -17.02 -4.50 -3.43
CA LEU A 42 -17.70 -3.21 -3.37
C LEU A 42 -17.31 -2.34 -2.17
N TYR A 43 -16.94 -2.95 -1.04
CA TYR A 43 -16.74 -2.22 0.21
C TYR A 43 -15.38 -2.41 0.84
N ALA A 44 -14.59 -3.42 0.46
CA ALA A 44 -13.29 -3.62 1.08
C ALA A 44 -12.31 -2.52 0.63
N PRO A 45 -11.68 -1.80 1.58
CA PRO A 45 -10.66 -0.82 1.27
C PRO A 45 -9.43 -1.51 0.67
N ARG A 46 -8.80 -0.88 -0.31
CA ARG A 46 -7.56 -1.38 -0.92
C ARG A 46 -6.47 -0.35 -0.80
N VAL A 47 -5.28 -0.82 -0.47
CA VAL A 47 -4.09 0.02 -0.33
C VAL A 47 -3.07 -0.46 -1.35
N SER A 48 -2.58 0.47 -2.16
CA SER A 48 -1.45 0.22 -3.05
C SER A 48 -0.40 1.30 -2.85
N MET A 49 0.86 0.91 -2.98
CA MET A 49 2.01 1.79 -2.74
C MET A 49 3.00 1.62 -3.87
N GLU A 50 3.42 2.74 -4.44
CA GLU A 50 4.52 2.80 -5.38
C GLU A 50 5.73 3.42 -4.71
N SER A 51 6.84 2.67 -4.68
CA SER A 51 8.09 3.11 -4.09
C SER A 51 9.25 2.89 -5.03
N ASN A 52 10.19 3.83 -5.04
CA ASN A 52 11.44 3.72 -5.76
C ASN A 52 12.60 3.53 -4.79
N LEU A 53 13.58 2.72 -5.20
CA LEU A 53 14.89 2.70 -4.59
C LEU A 53 15.75 3.72 -5.32
N LYS A 54 16.13 4.80 -4.65
CA LYS A 54 17.04 5.81 -5.21
C LYS A 54 18.44 5.55 -4.70
N SER A 55 19.43 5.73 -5.56
CA SER A 55 20.83 5.79 -5.17
C SER A 55 21.32 7.23 -5.27
N ASN A 56 21.97 7.72 -4.22
CA ASN A 56 22.70 8.98 -4.22
C ASN A 56 24.19 8.72 -4.04
N HIS A 57 25.01 9.67 -4.48
CA HIS A 57 26.42 9.68 -4.12
C HIS A 57 26.57 10.00 -2.64
N GLY A 58 27.00 8.99 -1.88
CA GLY A 58 27.26 9.12 -0.45
C GLY A 58 28.72 9.47 -0.16
N ASN A 59 28.98 10.07 1.00
CA ASN A 59 30.35 10.38 1.46
C ASN A 59 31.07 9.15 2.08
N GLY A 60 30.43 7.97 2.05
CA GLY A 60 30.96 6.71 2.56
C GLY A 60 31.94 5.99 1.61
N PRO A 61 32.61 4.93 2.07
CA PRO A 61 33.61 4.20 1.28
C PRO A 61 33.04 3.53 0.02
N SER A 62 31.75 3.21 -0.02
CA SER A 62 31.06 2.69 -1.22
C SER A 62 30.67 3.77 -2.24
N ARG A 63 30.76 5.06 -1.88
CA ARG A 63 30.28 6.24 -2.65
C ARG A 63 28.83 6.20 -3.10
N LEU A 64 28.05 5.19 -2.72
CA LEU A 64 26.65 5.00 -3.11
C LEU A 64 25.82 4.68 -1.87
N GLU A 65 24.81 5.52 -1.62
CA GLU A 65 23.79 5.33 -0.59
C GLU A 65 22.46 5.04 -1.26
N TYR A 66 21.76 3.99 -0.80
CA TYR A 66 20.45 3.61 -1.30
C TYR A 66 19.39 3.96 -0.28
N TYR A 67 18.33 4.66 -0.70
CA TYR A 67 17.19 4.95 0.15
C TYR A 67 15.89 4.64 -0.59
N SER A 68 14.92 4.08 0.13
CA SER A 68 13.58 3.87 -0.38
C SER A 68 12.77 5.15 -0.23
N SER A 69 12.17 5.62 -1.33
CA SER A 69 11.21 6.72 -1.33
C SER A 69 9.85 6.22 -1.78
N ILE A 70 8.81 6.47 -0.99
CA ILE A 70 7.43 6.27 -1.42
C ILE A 70 7.07 7.44 -2.33
N ASN A 71 6.66 7.17 -3.56
CA ASN A 71 6.21 8.21 -4.49
C ASN A 71 4.71 8.45 -4.32
N HIS A 72 3.93 7.36 -4.29
CA HIS A 72 2.48 7.39 -4.27
C HIS A 72 1.93 6.33 -3.33
N LEU A 73 0.90 6.71 -2.57
CA LEU A 73 0.04 5.82 -1.78
C LEU A 73 -1.38 6.04 -2.29
N THR A 74 -2.00 4.99 -2.81
CA THR A 74 -3.37 5.03 -3.32
C THR A 74 -4.27 4.20 -2.42
N LEU A 75 -5.32 4.84 -1.89
CA LEU A 75 -6.34 4.23 -1.06
C LEU A 75 -7.64 4.16 -1.88
N ASP A 76 -8.00 2.96 -2.33
CA ASP A 76 -9.28 2.76 -3.02
C ASP A 76 -10.35 2.42 -1.97
N LEU A 77 -11.36 3.28 -1.88
CA LEU A 77 -12.46 3.15 -0.92
C LEU A 77 -13.80 3.05 -1.68
N PRO A 78 -14.07 1.92 -2.36
CA PRO A 78 -15.15 1.81 -3.35
C PRO A 78 -16.57 1.97 -2.77
N GLY A 79 -16.75 1.78 -1.46
CA GLY A 79 -18.04 1.91 -0.79
C GLY A 79 -18.16 3.17 0.07
N ALA A 80 -17.23 4.09 -0.07
CA ALA A 80 -17.09 5.22 0.84
C ALA A 80 -17.65 6.50 0.21
N GLU A 81 -18.44 7.25 0.98
CA GLU A 81 -19.09 8.47 0.51
C GLU A 81 -18.11 9.66 0.60
N PRO A 82 -17.82 10.36 -0.52
CA PRO A 82 -16.74 11.37 -0.56
C PRO A 82 -16.85 12.45 0.52
N ASP A 83 -18.07 12.83 0.89
CA ASP A 83 -18.33 13.94 1.81
C ASP A 83 -18.28 13.56 3.30
N SER A 84 -18.30 12.25 3.62
CA SER A 84 -18.35 11.75 5.00
C SER A 84 -17.21 10.82 5.38
N VAL A 85 -16.25 10.59 4.48
CA VAL A 85 -15.10 9.72 4.74
C VAL A 85 -14.14 10.36 5.72
N TYR A 86 -13.85 9.64 6.80
CA TYR A 86 -12.79 9.96 7.74
C TYR A 86 -11.65 8.95 7.60
N LEU A 87 -10.43 9.45 7.40
CA LEU A 87 -9.22 8.64 7.28
C LEU A 87 -8.20 9.10 8.30
N GLU A 88 -7.70 8.15 9.08
CA GLU A 88 -6.56 8.35 9.96
C GLU A 88 -5.34 7.65 9.34
N LEU A 89 -4.27 8.41 9.12
CA LEU A 89 -3.04 7.91 8.50
C LEU A 89 -1.87 8.13 9.47
N SER A 90 -1.09 7.08 9.70
CA SER A 90 0.13 7.14 10.49
C SER A 90 1.27 6.49 9.71
N MET A 91 2.43 7.14 9.68
CA MET A 91 3.64 6.57 9.09
C MET A 91 4.75 6.52 10.14
N VAL A 92 5.25 5.31 10.37
CA VAL A 92 6.28 5.03 11.36
C VAL A 92 7.50 4.47 10.63
N GLY A 93 8.65 5.13 10.79
CA GLY A 93 9.88 4.76 10.09
C GLY A 93 11.15 5.13 10.85
N ASP A 94 12.27 4.55 10.42
CA ASP A 94 13.61 4.99 10.81
C ASP A 94 14.13 5.98 9.75
N PRO A 95 14.35 7.27 10.09
CA PRO A 95 14.91 8.23 9.16
C PRO A 95 16.40 8.02 8.86
N VAL A 96 17.04 6.99 9.45
CA VAL A 96 18.47 6.68 9.28
C VAL A 96 18.63 5.27 8.70
N ASP A 97 19.48 5.14 7.68
CA ASP A 97 19.82 3.85 7.08
C ASP A 97 20.48 2.91 8.11
N SER A 98 19.68 1.97 8.63
CA SER A 98 20.09 1.00 9.64
C SER A 98 21.21 0.04 9.18
N LEU A 99 21.36 -0.19 7.87
CA LEU A 99 22.45 -0.99 7.30
C LEU A 99 23.76 -0.20 7.32
N ASN A 100 23.71 1.06 6.89
CA ASN A 100 24.86 1.97 6.99
C ASN A 100 25.29 2.17 8.47
N TYR A 101 24.33 2.28 9.39
CA TYR A 101 24.60 2.33 10.82
C TYR A 101 25.36 1.09 11.33
N ARG A 102 24.93 -0.12 10.95
CA ARG A 102 25.60 -1.38 11.35
C ARG A 102 27.03 -1.48 10.83
N GLU A 103 27.26 -1.07 9.58
CA GLU A 103 28.60 -1.07 8.98
C GLU A 103 29.52 -0.01 9.59
N GLN A 104 29.01 1.15 9.98
CA GLN A 104 29.79 2.19 10.67
C GLN A 104 30.21 1.76 12.09
N ILE A 105 29.36 1.02 12.82
CA ILE A 105 29.73 0.43 14.12
C ILE A 105 30.88 -0.59 13.93
N LYS A 106 30.78 -1.47 12.93
CA LYS A 106 31.81 -2.49 12.67
C LYS A 106 33.16 -1.87 12.30
N THR A 107 33.16 -0.74 11.59
CA THR A 107 34.37 -0.08 11.08
C THR A 107 34.98 0.94 12.05
N GLY A 108 34.35 1.21 13.20
CA GLY A 108 34.93 2.02 14.28
C GLY A 108 35.04 3.52 14.01
N ARG A 109 34.44 4.04 12.92
CA ARG A 109 34.38 5.49 12.63
C ARG A 109 33.35 6.17 13.54
N ARG A 110 33.80 6.69 14.68
CA ARG A 110 32.93 7.30 15.72
C ARG A 110 32.70 8.80 15.57
N ASP A 111 33.39 9.48 14.66
CA ASP A 111 33.49 10.95 14.69
C ASP A 111 32.21 11.69 14.27
N HIS A 112 31.24 10.99 13.65
CA HIS A 112 29.92 11.55 13.28
C HIS A 112 28.76 10.63 13.66
N PHE A 113 28.88 9.95 14.80
CA PHE A 113 27.85 9.04 15.30
C PHE A 113 26.56 9.80 15.66
N LYS A 114 25.51 9.66 14.84
CA LYS A 114 24.13 9.95 15.26
C LYS A 114 23.49 8.64 15.70
N PRO A 115 23.06 8.49 16.97
CA PRO A 115 22.45 7.25 17.43
C PRO A 115 21.20 6.93 16.60
N LEU A 116 20.94 5.64 16.39
CA LEU A 116 19.65 5.16 15.86
C LEU A 116 18.56 5.82 16.70
N ARG A 117 17.78 6.68 16.06
CA ARG A 117 16.69 7.35 16.77
C ARG A 117 15.57 6.34 16.92
N PRO A 118 14.85 6.34 18.05
CA PRO A 118 13.63 5.54 18.15
C PRO A 118 12.72 5.89 16.98
N TRP A 119 12.01 4.89 16.45
CA TRP A 119 11.01 5.05 15.40
C TRP A 119 10.19 6.31 15.69
N ARG A 120 10.25 7.26 14.76
CA ARG A 120 9.57 8.55 14.94
C ARG A 120 8.26 8.49 14.20
N ASP A 121 7.24 9.09 14.82
CA ASP A 121 6.05 9.47 14.09
C ASP A 121 6.45 10.51 13.03
N LEU A 122 6.40 10.11 11.77
CA LEU A 122 6.73 10.99 10.65
C LEU A 122 5.50 11.78 10.21
N THR A 123 4.31 11.47 10.72
CA THR A 123 3.01 12.03 10.31
C THR A 123 3.00 13.55 10.28
N PRO A 124 3.52 14.27 11.29
CA PRO A 124 3.57 15.73 11.25
C PRO A 124 4.36 16.31 10.07
N HIS A 125 5.32 15.55 9.53
CA HIS A 125 6.22 16.01 8.47
C HIS A 125 5.75 15.61 7.07
N TRP A 126 5.31 14.36 6.90
CA TRP A 126 4.88 13.87 5.58
C TRP A 126 3.43 14.26 5.28
N LEU A 127 2.52 14.20 6.27
CA LEU A 127 1.09 14.48 6.02
C LEU A 127 0.87 15.94 5.62
N ALA A 128 1.55 16.87 6.29
CA ALA A 128 1.48 18.31 5.98
C ALA A 128 2.00 18.67 4.59
N SER A 129 2.87 17.83 4.00
CA SER A 129 3.42 18.02 2.66
C SER A 129 2.75 17.13 1.61
N SER A 130 1.82 16.26 2.02
CA SER A 130 1.08 15.38 1.12
C SER A 130 -0.09 16.12 0.47
N ALA A 131 -0.35 15.81 -0.80
CA ALA A 131 -1.52 16.29 -1.51
C ALA A 131 -2.52 15.14 -1.68
N CYS A 132 -3.75 15.33 -1.22
CA CYS A 132 -4.83 14.39 -1.44
C CYS A 132 -5.58 14.77 -2.72
N GLN A 133 -5.71 13.82 -3.63
CA GLN A 133 -6.55 13.96 -4.82
C GLN A 133 -7.54 12.80 -4.88
N TRP A 134 -8.83 13.14 -4.99
CA TRP A 134 -9.86 12.17 -5.31
C TRP A 134 -9.77 11.80 -6.77
N ILE A 135 -9.66 10.50 -7.05
CA ILE A 135 -9.66 9.96 -8.42
C ILE A 135 -11.08 9.40 -8.67
N PRO A 136 -11.83 9.95 -9.64
CA PRO A 136 -13.17 9.47 -10.00
C PRO A 136 -13.18 8.05 -10.57
#